data_AF-A0A1B8YJ43-F1
#
_entry.id   AF-A0A1B8YJ43-F1
#
_cell.length_a   1.000
_cell.length_b   1.000
_cell.length_c   1.000
_cell.angle_alpha   90.00
_cell.angle_beta   90.00
_cell.angle_gamma   90.00
#
_symmetry.space_group_name_H-M   'P 1'
#
loop_
_entity.id
_entity.type
_entity.pdbx_description
1 polymer ?
#
loop_
_entity_poly.entity_id
_entity_poly.type
_entity_poly.pdbx_seq_one_letter_code
_entity_poly.pdbx_strand_id
1 'polypeptide(L)' 'MKSKMKFAIECKAEQARYLSEAKIYRRGSEMRKMYVSLAWRNRNNARQWIDF' A
#
# COMPACT_ATOMS: atom_id res chain seq x y z
N MET A 1 -13.36 -1.45 -17.37
CA MET A 1 -13.19 -2.49 -16.32
C MET A 1 -11.76 -3.01 -16.16
N LYS A 2 -11.05 -3.48 -17.22
CA LYS A 2 -9.68 -4.02 -17.10
C LYS A 2 -8.65 -3.12 -16.39
N SER A 3 -8.76 -1.80 -16.55
CA SER A 3 -7.86 -0.83 -15.90
C SER A 3 -8.07 -0.73 -14.37
N LYS A 4 -9.31 -0.84 -13.87
CA LYS A 4 -9.62 -0.73 -12.43
C LYS A 4 -9.07 -1.91 -11.63
N MET A 5 -9.31 -3.14 -12.13
CA MET A 5 -8.75 -4.36 -11.54
C MET A 5 -7.22 -4.38 -11.57
N LYS A 6 -6.61 -3.97 -12.70
CA LYS A 6 -5.15 -3.86 -12.81
C LYS A 6 -4.59 -2.89 -11.75
N PHE A 7 -5.19 -1.70 -11.62
CA PHE A 7 -4.79 -0.72 -10.62
C PHE A 7 -4.93 -1.25 -9.19
N ALA A 8 -6.03 -1.95 -8.87
CA ALA A 8 -6.20 -2.54 -7.55
C ALA A 8 -5.14 -3.61 -7.22
N ILE A 9 -4.71 -4.40 -8.21
CA ILE A 9 -3.61 -5.36 -8.06
C ILE A 9 -2.29 -4.63 -7.82
N GLU A 10 -1.99 -3.58 -8.58
CA GLU A 10 -0.79 -2.76 -8.41
C GLU A 10 -0.75 -2.12 -7.01
N CYS A 11 -1.87 -1.57 -6.53
CA CYS A 11 -1.97 -1.06 -5.16
C CYS A 11 -1.71 -2.14 -4.10
N LYS A 12 -2.22 -3.36 -4.28
CA LYS A 12 -1.93 -4.46 -3.33
C LYS A 12 -0.45 -4.86 -3.33
N ALA A 13 0.17 -4.94 -4.51
CA ALA A 13 1.59 -5.22 -4.63
C ALA A 13 2.43 -4.14 -3.92
N GLU A 14 2.08 -2.88 -4.13
CA GLU A 14 2.80 -1.75 -3.54
C GLU A 14 2.57 -1.61 -2.03
N GLN A 15 1.37 -1.94 -1.55
CA GLN A 15 1.09 -2.10 -0.12
C GLN A 15 2.04 -3.14 0.51
N ALA A 16 2.19 -4.31 -0.11
CA ALA A 16 3.06 -5.36 0.40
C ALA A 16 4.54 -4.92 0.41
N ARG A 17 4.99 -4.23 -0.66
CA ARG A 17 6.33 -3.66 -0.75
C ARG A 17 6.60 -2.68 0.39
N TYR A 18 5.72 -1.71 0.61
CA TYR A 18 5.89 -0.73 1.69
C TYR A 18 5.86 -1.35 3.09
N LEU A 19 5.05 -2.39 3.31
CA LEU A 19 5.09 -3.13 4.59
C LEU A 19 6.40 -3.88 4.78
N SER A 20 7.04 -4.34 3.70
CA SER A 20 8.38 -4.93 3.75
C SER A 20 9.44 -3.88 4.10
N GLU A 21 9.43 -2.74 3.40
CA GLU A 21 10.33 -1.61 3.67
C GLU A 21 10.20 -1.13 5.12
N ALA A 22 8.97 -1.00 5.63
CA ALA A 22 8.71 -0.58 7.00
C ALA A 22 9.33 -1.49 8.08
N LYS A 23 9.62 -2.77 7.76
CA LYS A 23 10.27 -3.71 8.69
C LYS A 23 11.78 -3.46 8.84
N ILE A 24 12.41 -2.82 7.84
CA ILE A 24 13.84 -2.47 7.87
C ILE A 24 14.10 -1.38 8.92
N TYR A 25 13.15 -0.47 9.08
CA TYR A 25 13.31 0.67 9.96
C TYR A 25 12.86 0.38 11.40
N ARG A 26 13.57 0.99 12.36
CA ARG A 26 13.26 0.92 13.79
C ARG A 26 11.81 1.36 14.06
N ARG A 27 11.15 0.68 15.01
CA ARG A 27 9.83 1.08 15.52
C ARG A 27 9.85 2.53 16.01
N GLY A 28 8.89 3.33 15.54
CA GLY A 28 8.73 4.74 15.91
C GLY A 28 9.52 5.72 15.04
N SER A 29 10.38 5.26 14.13
CA SER A 29 11.08 6.16 13.20
C SER A 29 10.13 6.79 12.20
N GLU A 30 10.47 7.99 11.75
CA GLU A 30 9.70 8.71 10.72
C GLU A 30 9.64 7.91 9.41
N MET A 31 10.74 7.25 9.03
CA MET A 31 10.76 6.38 7.85
C MET A 31 9.77 5.22 7.96
N ARG A 32 9.70 4.56 9.14
CA ARG A 32 8.71 3.49 9.35
C ARG A 32 7.29 4.03 9.28
N LYS A 33 7.01 5.18 9.92
CA LYS A 33 5.68 5.80 9.88
C LYS A 33 5.27 6.18 8.46
N MET A 34 6.20 6.71 7.67
CA MET A 34 6.00 7.03 6.26
C MET A 34 5.60 5.79 5.45
N TYR A 35 6.40 4.72 5.50
CA TYR A 35 6.11 3.50 4.76
C TYR A 35 4.80 2.82 5.19
N VAL A 36 4.51 2.79 6.50
CA VAL A 36 3.22 2.30 7.00
C VAL A 36 2.08 3.14 6.45
N SER A 37 2.21 4.48 6.42
CA SER A 37 1.17 5.37 5.89
C SER A 37 0.96 5.17 4.38
N LEU A 38 2.03 4.98 3.60
CA LEU A 38 1.95 4.67 2.17
C LEU A 38 1.27 3.32 1.91
N ALA A 39 1.54 2.30 2.74
CA ALA A 39 0.86 1.01 2.68
C ALA A 39 -0.65 1.16 2.93
N TRP A 40 -1.03 1.96 3.93
CA TRP A 40 -2.44 2.24 4.24
C TRP A 40 -3.17 2.97 3.11
N ARG A 41 -2.53 3.96 2.47
CA ARG A 41 -3.09 4.64 1.29
C ARG A 41 -3.36 3.66 0.15
N ASN A 42 -2.40 2.78 -0.15
CA ASN A 42 -2.57 1.77 -1.19
C ASN A 42 -3.65 0.75 -0.86
N ARG A 43 -3.79 0.35 0.42
CA ARG A 43 -4.90 -0.49 0.86
C ARG A 43 -6.25 0.17 0.58
N ASN A 44 -6.39 1.46 0.88
CA ASN A 44 -7.62 2.20 0.66
C ASN A 44 -7.92 2.36 -0.83
N ASN A 45 -6.92 2.70 -1.64
CA ASN A 45 -7.05 2.77 -3.09
C ASN A 45 -7.49 1.40 -3.65
N ALA A 46 -6.81 0.31 -3.30
CA ALA A 46 -7.18 -1.02 -3.78
C ALA A 46 -8.64 -1.39 -3.47
N ARG A 47 -9.17 -0.98 -2.31
CA ARG A 47 -10.59 -1.19 -1.93
C ARG A 47 -11.54 -0.37 -2.79
N GLN A 48 -11.28 0.93 -2.94
CA GLN A 48 -12.12 1.83 -3.74
C GLN A 48 -12.28 1.37 -5.19
N TRP A 49 -11.27 0.70 -5.75
CA TRP A 49 -11.28 0.25 -7.15
C TRP A 49 -11.68 -1.22 -7.33
N ILE A 50 -11.88 -1.98 -6.25
CA ILE A 50 -12.46 -3.34 -6.27
C ILE A 50 -14.00 -3.30 -6.19
N ASP A 51 -14.57 -2.27 -5.56
CA ASP A 51 -16.02 -2.18 -5.30
C ASP A 51 -16.83 -1.56 -6.48
N PHE A 52 -16.25 -1.41 -7.69
CA PHE A 52 -16.90 -0.87 -8.90
C PHE A 52 -16.65 -1.73 -10.15
#